data_AF-A0A4Q3VNC0-F1
#
_entry.id   AF-A0A4Q3VNC0-F1
#
_cell.length_a   1.000
_cell.length_b   1.000
_cell.length_c   1.000
_cell.angle_alpha   90.00
_cell.angle_beta   90.00
_cell.angle_gamma   90.00
#
_symmetry.space_group_name_H-M   'P 1'
#
loop_
_entity.id
_entity.type
_entity.pdbx_description
1 polymer ?
#
loop_
_entity_poly.entity_id
_entity_poly.type
_entity_poly.pdbx_seq_one_letter_code
_entity_poly.pdbx_strand_id
1 'polypeptide(L)'
;MKKTKNIIASTVLSGALALQGAVSNAQEGAVATAKNTEAIHPFKVKVSDAELASLRQRILATKWPKKETVNDESQGVQLGTMNKLAHYWATAYDWRKVEARLNALPQFTTNIDGVDIHFIHVRSKHKNALPVIITHGWPGSI
;
A
#
# COMPACT_ATOMS: atom_id res chain seq x y z
N MET A 1 29.71 -4.41 82.99
CA MET A 1 28.53 -3.60 82.59
C MET A 1 27.74 -4.41 81.56
N LYS A 2 26.64 -5.06 81.99
CA LYS A 2 25.24 -4.87 81.52
C LYS A 2 25.09 -4.90 79.98
N LYS A 3 24.22 -5.68 79.31
CA LYS A 3 23.20 -6.73 79.58
C LYS A 3 22.84 -7.26 78.15
N THR A 4 22.86 -8.55 77.84
CA THR A 4 21.75 -9.54 77.89
C THR A 4 20.63 -9.41 76.82
N LYS A 5 20.64 -10.36 75.87
CA LYS A 5 19.56 -11.20 75.25
C LYS A 5 18.29 -10.59 74.57
N ASN A 6 17.91 -11.20 73.44
CA ASN A 6 16.64 -11.96 73.19
C ASN A 6 16.73 -12.67 71.82
N ILE A 7 16.72 -14.01 71.69
CA ILE A 7 15.64 -15.04 71.80
C ILE A 7 14.69 -15.01 70.58
N ILE A 8 14.89 -15.90 69.59
CA ILE A 8 14.11 -17.14 69.24
C ILE A 8 12.63 -16.91 68.92
N ALA A 9 12.19 -17.26 67.70
CA ALA A 9 11.02 -18.10 67.46
C ALA A 9 10.93 -18.56 66.00
N SER A 10 11.10 -19.87 65.82
CA SER A 10 10.84 -20.64 64.61
C SER A 10 9.35 -20.91 64.46
N THR A 11 8.82 -20.93 63.24
CA THR A 11 7.64 -21.76 62.91
C THR A 11 7.84 -22.41 61.55
N VAL A 12 7.81 -23.74 61.58
CA VAL A 12 7.80 -24.66 60.44
C VAL A 12 6.38 -25.25 60.37
N LEU A 13 5.81 -25.41 59.16
CA LEU A 13 5.36 -26.70 58.59
C LEU A 13 4.11 -26.57 57.68
N SER A 14 4.25 -27.18 56.49
CA SER A 14 3.27 -27.88 55.63
C SER A 14 2.27 -27.11 54.75
N GLY A 15 2.47 -27.29 53.43
CA GLY A 15 1.45 -27.19 52.40
C GLY A 15 2.00 -27.67 51.04
N ALA A 16 1.84 -28.95 50.74
CA ALA A 16 2.22 -29.55 49.45
C ALA A 16 1.24 -29.13 48.34
N LEU A 17 1.75 -28.85 47.13
CA LEU A 17 1.45 -29.63 45.90
C LEU A 17 2.17 -29.00 44.70
N ALA A 18 2.90 -29.83 43.95
CA ALA A 18 3.49 -29.45 42.68
C ALA A 18 2.40 -29.25 41.61
N LEU A 19 2.49 -28.15 40.86
CA LEU A 19 2.03 -28.05 39.48
C LEU A 19 3.08 -27.21 38.74
N GLN A 20 4.05 -27.90 38.14
CA GLN A 20 4.88 -27.33 37.09
C GLN A 20 3.96 -27.05 35.90
N GLY A 21 3.47 -25.83 35.80
CA GLY A 21 2.95 -25.30 34.54
C GLY A 21 4.13 -25.15 33.59
N ALA A 22 4.19 -26.01 32.57
CA ALA A 22 5.03 -25.77 31.42
C ALA A 22 4.55 -24.47 30.76
N VAL A 23 5.22 -23.35 31.03
CA VAL A 23 5.18 -22.20 30.13
C VAL A 23 5.86 -22.67 28.86
N SER A 24 5.06 -23.06 27.87
CA SER A 24 5.52 -23.20 26.50
C SER A 24 6.19 -21.91 26.10
N ASN A 25 7.52 -21.93 26.00
CA ASN A 25 8.30 -20.96 25.22
C ASN A 25 7.97 -21.18 23.73
N ALA A 26 6.76 -20.79 23.34
CA ALA A 26 6.41 -20.56 21.96
C ALA A 26 6.77 -19.10 21.68
N GLN A 27 8.01 -18.90 21.21
CA GLN A 27 8.45 -17.87 20.25
C GLN A 27 9.90 -17.45 20.49
N GLU A 28 10.84 -18.39 20.40
CA GLU A 28 12.18 -18.04 19.88
C GLU A 28 12.11 -18.07 18.36
N GLY A 29 11.37 -17.09 17.82
CA GLY A 29 11.26 -16.85 16.39
C GLY A 29 12.21 -15.72 16.01
N ALA A 30 13.35 -16.10 15.44
CA ALA A 30 14.28 -15.31 14.63
C ALA A 30 14.19 -13.79 14.79
N VAL A 31 15.23 -13.20 15.40
CA VAL A 31 15.63 -11.82 15.11
C VAL A 31 16.08 -11.80 13.64
N ALA A 32 15.12 -11.81 12.73
CA ALA A 32 15.34 -11.37 11.37
C ALA A 32 15.81 -9.93 11.51
N THR A 33 17.05 -9.67 11.11
CA THR A 33 17.56 -8.33 10.84
C THR A 33 16.45 -7.54 10.16
N ALA A 34 15.86 -6.59 10.87
CA ALA A 34 14.82 -5.72 10.33
C ALA A 34 15.43 -5.03 9.12
N LYS A 35 15.09 -5.52 7.92
CA LYS A 35 15.28 -4.76 6.68
C LYS A 35 14.64 -3.41 6.96
N ASN A 36 15.37 -2.34 6.77
CA ASN A 36 14.98 -0.97 7.08
C ASN A 36 13.58 -0.67 6.47
N THR A 37 12.51 -0.93 7.23
CA THR A 37 11.13 -0.98 6.71
C THR A 37 10.65 0.41 6.31
N GLU A 38 11.34 1.47 6.76
CA GLU A 38 10.96 2.87 6.55
C GLU A 38 11.81 3.58 5.49
N ALA A 39 12.60 2.83 4.70
CA ALA A 39 13.41 3.43 3.64
C ALA A 39 12.54 3.96 2.48
N ILE A 40 12.79 5.21 2.07
CA ILE A 40 12.15 5.82 0.91
C ILE A 40 12.91 5.44 -0.36
N HIS A 41 12.23 4.83 -1.33
CA HIS A 41 12.80 4.35 -2.58
C HIS A 41 12.31 5.14 -3.79
N PRO A 42 13.18 5.51 -4.75
CA PRO A 42 12.73 6.11 -6.01
C PRO A 42 11.82 5.16 -6.79
N PHE A 43 10.77 5.71 -7.40
CA PHE A 43 9.81 4.96 -8.22
C PHE A 43 9.79 5.49 -9.64
N LYS A 44 9.64 4.57 -10.61
CA LYS A 44 9.39 4.88 -12.01
C LYS A 44 8.28 3.98 -12.53
N VAL A 45 7.28 4.58 -13.15
CA VAL A 45 6.22 3.87 -13.86
C VAL A 45 6.85 3.15 -15.05
N LYS A 46 6.61 1.84 -15.16
CA LYS A 46 7.03 1.05 -16.30
C LYS A 46 5.97 0.00 -16.59
N VAL A 47 5.29 0.15 -17.71
CA VAL A 47 4.35 -0.85 -18.23
C VAL A 47 5.02 -1.57 -19.40
N SER A 48 5.01 -2.90 -19.38
CA SER A 48 5.64 -3.70 -20.42
C SER A 48 4.89 -3.61 -21.75
N ASP A 49 5.60 -3.78 -22.87
CA ASP A 49 4.95 -3.84 -24.19
C ASP A 49 3.94 -5.00 -24.29
N ALA A 50 4.18 -6.09 -23.57
CA ALA A 50 3.26 -7.23 -23.49
C ALA A 50 1.93 -6.85 -22.80
N GLU A 51 1.99 -6.09 -21.71
CA GLU A 51 0.77 -5.57 -21.05
C GLU A 51 0.01 -4.60 -21.94
N LEU A 52 0.71 -3.72 -22.67
CA LEU A 52 0.08 -2.79 -23.61
C LEU A 52 -0.54 -3.52 -24.82
N ALA A 53 0.12 -4.56 -25.32
CA ALA A 53 -0.42 -5.41 -26.37
C ALA A 53 -1.68 -6.16 -25.88
N SER A 54 -1.62 -6.72 -24.67
CA SER A 54 -2.75 -7.38 -24.03
C SER A 54 -3.93 -6.43 -23.81
N LEU A 55 -3.67 -5.19 -23.37
CA LEU A 55 -4.68 -4.14 -23.25
C LEU A 55 -5.39 -3.89 -24.60
N ARG A 56 -4.62 -3.66 -25.67
CA ARG A 56 -5.17 -3.41 -27.01
C ARG A 56 -6.00 -4.59 -27.52
N GLN A 57 -5.51 -5.82 -27.33
CA GLN A 57 -6.25 -7.02 -27.71
C GLN A 57 -7.60 -7.13 -26.98
N ARG A 58 -7.64 -6.87 -25.67
CA ARG A 58 -8.88 -6.90 -24.90
C ARG A 58 -9.88 -5.84 -25.36
N ILE A 59 -9.40 -4.63 -25.67
CA ILE A 59 -10.25 -3.56 -26.21
C ILE A 59 -10.85 -3.97 -27.57
N LEU A 60 -10.04 -4.55 -28.47
CA LEU A 60 -10.51 -5.01 -29.77
C LEU A 60 -11.47 -6.20 -29.68
N ALA A 61 -11.30 -7.06 -28.69
CA ALA A 61 -12.16 -8.22 -28.43
C ALA A 61 -13.44 -7.89 -27.63
N THR A 62 -13.73 -6.60 -27.42
CA THR A 62 -14.91 -6.17 -26.65
C THR A 62 -16.20 -6.72 -27.25
N LYS A 63 -16.98 -7.43 -26.43
CA LYS A 63 -18.35 -7.85 -26.78
C LYS A 63 -19.32 -6.73 -26.41
N TRP A 64 -19.90 -6.11 -27.42
CA TRP A 64 -20.78 -4.96 -27.23
C TRP A 64 -22.21 -5.38 -26.85
N PRO A 65 -22.88 -4.61 -25.97
CA PRO A 65 -24.30 -4.79 -25.71
C PRO A 65 -25.15 -4.33 -26.90
N LYS A 66 -26.46 -4.55 -26.82
CA LYS A 66 -27.41 -3.91 -27.72
C LYS A 66 -27.42 -2.39 -27.48
N LYS A 67 -27.85 -1.65 -28.50
CA LYS A 67 -28.06 -0.20 -28.43
C LYS A 67 -29.10 0.14 -27.34
N GLU A 68 -28.95 1.32 -26.75
CA GLU A 68 -29.83 1.90 -25.74
C GLU A 68 -31.28 2.01 -26.24
N THR A 69 -32.24 2.05 -25.32
CA THR A 69 -33.66 2.22 -25.63
C THR A 69 -34.10 3.68 -25.74
N VAL A 70 -33.21 4.62 -25.39
CA VAL A 70 -33.46 6.06 -25.40
C VAL A 70 -32.49 6.77 -26.34
N ASN A 71 -32.86 7.96 -26.80
CA ASN A 71 -32.02 8.76 -27.71
C ASN A 71 -31.12 9.78 -26.98
N ASP A 72 -31.20 9.87 -25.65
CA ASP A 72 -30.40 10.75 -24.80
C ASP A 72 -29.43 9.94 -23.89
N GLU A 73 -28.80 10.59 -22.90
CA GLU A 73 -27.84 9.99 -21.97
C GLU A 73 -28.46 9.67 -20.59
N SER A 74 -29.79 9.71 -20.47
CA SER A 74 -30.49 9.51 -19.18
C SER A 74 -30.24 8.12 -18.57
N GLN A 75 -29.81 7.15 -19.38
CA GLN A 75 -29.45 5.79 -18.96
C GLN A 75 -27.92 5.55 -18.90
N GLY A 76 -27.13 6.62 -18.99
CA GLY A 76 -25.66 6.55 -18.99
C GLY A 76 -25.05 6.76 -20.37
N VAL A 77 -23.77 6.41 -20.48
CA VAL A 77 -22.96 6.68 -21.68
C VAL A 77 -23.46 5.85 -22.86
N GLN A 78 -23.74 6.52 -23.97
CA GLN A 78 -24.22 5.88 -25.19
C GLN A 78 -23.16 4.96 -25.83
N LEU A 79 -23.62 3.88 -26.46
CA LEU A 79 -22.83 2.85 -27.13
C LEU A 79 -21.96 3.46 -28.23
N GLY A 80 -22.48 4.47 -28.94
CA GLY A 80 -21.72 5.20 -29.95
C GLY A 80 -20.48 5.89 -29.35
N THR A 81 -20.61 6.48 -28.17
CA THR A 81 -19.49 7.13 -27.46
C THR A 81 -18.48 6.09 -26.98
N MET A 82 -18.94 4.98 -26.40
CA MET A 82 -18.05 3.90 -25.94
C MET A 82 -17.27 3.24 -27.08
N ASN A 83 -17.91 3.02 -28.24
CA ASN A 83 -17.24 2.50 -29.43
C ASN A 83 -16.14 3.46 -29.93
N LYS A 84 -16.42 4.77 -29.96
CA LYS A 84 -15.42 5.78 -30.36
C LYS A 84 -14.24 5.81 -29.38
N LEU A 85 -14.50 5.74 -28.08
CA LEU A 85 -13.46 5.71 -27.05
C LEU A 85 -12.59 4.45 -27.18
N ALA A 86 -13.22 3.27 -27.29
CA ALA A 86 -12.51 2.02 -27.48
C ALA A 86 -11.67 2.02 -28.76
N HIS A 87 -12.20 2.55 -29.86
CA HIS A 87 -11.46 2.70 -31.11
C HIS A 87 -10.22 3.58 -30.91
N TYR A 88 -10.39 4.77 -30.30
CA TYR A 88 -9.26 5.67 -30.02
C TYR A 88 -8.19 5.01 -29.15
N TRP A 89 -8.58 4.31 -28.09
CA TRP A 89 -7.64 3.59 -27.23
C TRP A 89 -6.90 2.47 -27.94
N ALA A 90 -7.55 1.76 -28.86
CA ALA A 90 -6.92 0.69 -29.62
C ALA A 90 -5.95 1.19 -30.69
N THR A 91 -6.22 2.33 -31.32
CA THR A 91 -5.53 2.75 -32.55
C THR A 91 -4.63 3.97 -32.41
N ALA A 92 -4.98 4.93 -31.56
CA ALA A 92 -4.34 6.25 -31.53
C ALA A 92 -3.80 6.64 -30.16
N TYR A 93 -4.26 6.01 -29.08
CA TYR A 93 -3.80 6.33 -27.74
C TYR A 93 -2.38 5.80 -27.48
N ASP A 94 -1.50 6.73 -27.15
CA ASP A 94 -0.08 6.47 -26.90
C ASP A 94 0.21 6.49 -25.40
N TRP A 95 0.28 5.30 -24.80
CA TRP A 95 0.61 5.11 -23.39
C TRP A 95 2.01 5.65 -23.04
N ARG A 96 2.97 5.60 -23.98
CA ARG A 96 4.36 6.01 -23.71
C ARG A 96 4.46 7.51 -23.44
N LYS A 97 3.56 8.33 -24.02
CA LYS A 97 3.45 9.76 -23.67
C LYS A 97 3.03 9.98 -22.22
N VAL A 98 2.09 9.19 -21.72
CA VAL A 98 1.62 9.28 -20.32
C VAL A 98 2.71 8.79 -19.37
N GLU A 99 3.32 7.64 -19.67
CA GLU A 99 4.42 7.09 -18.89
C GLU A 99 5.59 8.09 -18.76
N ALA A 100 5.99 8.74 -19.87
CA ALA A 100 7.01 9.78 -19.86
C ALA A 100 6.60 10.98 -18.99
N ARG A 101 5.33 11.43 -19.10
CA ARG A 101 4.82 12.56 -18.29
C ARG A 101 4.81 12.24 -16.80
N LEU A 102 4.39 11.04 -16.41
CA LEU A 102 4.42 10.61 -15.00
C LEU A 102 5.86 10.52 -14.50
N ASN A 103 6.76 9.91 -15.29
CA ASN A 103 8.16 9.74 -14.92
C ASN A 103 8.99 11.03 -14.91
N ALA A 104 8.45 12.13 -15.43
CA ALA A 104 9.04 13.47 -15.26
C ALA A 104 8.89 14.02 -13.83
N LEU A 105 8.01 13.43 -13.02
CA LEU A 105 7.81 13.79 -11.62
C LEU A 105 8.74 12.97 -10.69
N PRO A 106 9.20 13.55 -9.57
CA PRO A 106 9.91 12.83 -8.53
C PRO A 106 8.95 11.95 -7.72
N GLN A 107 8.90 10.68 -8.08
CA GLN A 107 8.04 9.67 -7.46
C GLN A 107 8.83 8.73 -6.56
N PHE A 108 8.18 8.27 -5.49
CA PHE A 108 8.79 7.40 -4.50
C PHE A 108 7.78 6.36 -3.98
N THR A 109 8.31 5.30 -3.38
CA THR A 109 7.57 4.36 -2.55
C THR A 109 8.24 4.22 -1.19
N THR A 110 7.46 3.92 -0.16
CA THR A 110 7.95 3.55 1.18
C THR A 110 6.99 2.53 1.77
N ASN A 111 7.48 1.62 2.61
CA ASN A 111 6.60 0.71 3.32
C ASN A 111 6.13 1.37 4.63
N ILE A 112 4.81 1.35 4.87
CA ILE A 112 4.17 1.82 6.12
C ILE A 112 3.24 0.70 6.56
N ASP A 113 3.46 0.16 7.75
CA ASP A 113 2.65 -0.91 8.34
C ASP A 113 2.44 -2.13 7.41
N GLY A 114 3.48 -2.48 6.62
CA GLY A 114 3.43 -3.61 5.69
C GLY A 114 2.87 -3.28 4.30
N VAL A 115 2.47 -2.03 4.04
CA VAL A 115 1.91 -1.60 2.75
C VAL A 115 2.86 -0.65 2.04
N ASP A 116 3.15 -0.91 0.77
CA ASP A 116 3.93 0.02 -0.06
C ASP A 116 3.07 1.21 -0.48
N ILE A 117 3.41 2.39 0.02
CA ILE A 117 2.73 3.65 -0.26
C ILE A 117 3.50 4.40 -1.36
N HIS A 118 2.85 4.63 -2.50
CA HIS A 118 3.35 5.49 -3.56
C HIS A 118 3.00 6.96 -3.30
N PHE A 119 3.95 7.86 -3.59
CA PHE A 119 3.73 9.29 -3.51
C PHE A 119 4.66 10.08 -4.46
N ILE A 120 4.22 11.29 -4.82
CA ILE A 120 5.06 12.29 -5.48
C ILE A 120 5.56 13.28 -4.43
N HIS A 121 6.85 13.58 -4.41
CA HIS A 121 7.43 14.58 -3.51
C HIS A 121 8.26 15.60 -4.27
N VAL A 122 7.66 16.77 -4.50
CA VAL A 122 8.34 17.92 -5.10
C VAL A 122 8.86 18.83 -3.98
N ARG A 123 10.19 18.87 -3.80
CA ARG A 123 10.82 19.70 -2.78
C ARG A 123 10.88 21.16 -3.22
N SER A 124 10.46 22.06 -2.33
CA SER A 124 10.66 23.49 -2.50
C SER A 124 12.14 23.85 -2.51
N LYS A 125 12.50 24.92 -3.22
CA LYS A 125 13.85 25.51 -3.17
C LYS A 125 14.07 26.34 -1.90
N HIS A 126 13.01 26.67 -1.17
CA HIS A 126 13.09 27.45 0.06
C HIS A 126 13.27 26.54 1.28
N LYS A 127 14.24 26.87 2.16
CA LYS A 127 14.61 26.04 3.31
C LYS A 127 13.49 25.81 4.34
N ASN A 128 12.56 26.74 4.45
CA ASN A 128 11.48 26.73 5.46
C ASN A 128 10.10 26.66 4.80
N ALA A 129 9.99 26.00 3.65
CA ALA A 129 8.71 25.84 2.97
C ALA A 129 7.73 25.03 3.85
N LEU A 130 6.49 25.50 3.96
CA LEU A 130 5.42 24.78 4.65
C LEU A 130 5.13 23.47 3.90
N PRO A 131 5.19 22.30 4.55
CA PRO A 131 4.79 21.05 3.92
C PRO A 131 3.28 21.03 3.70
N VAL A 132 2.85 20.62 2.51
CA VAL A 132 1.44 20.45 2.14
C VAL A 132 1.25 19.03 1.63
N ILE A 133 0.24 18.34 2.15
CA ILE A 133 -0.21 17.04 1.66
C ILE A 133 -1.42 17.28 0.76
N ILE A 134 -1.36 16.75 -0.46
CA ILE A 134 -2.47 16.79 -1.42
C ILE A 134 -2.91 15.35 -1.63
N THR A 135 -4.18 15.07 -1.34
CA THR A 135 -4.78 13.75 -1.51
C THR A 135 -5.75 13.76 -2.69
N HIS A 136 -5.79 12.65 -3.43
CA HIS A 136 -6.82 12.43 -4.46
C HIS A 136 -8.00 11.66 -3.85
N GLY A 137 -9.15 11.72 -4.53
CA GLY A 137 -10.33 10.92 -4.22
C GLY A 137 -10.68 9.97 -5.37
N TRP A 138 -11.83 9.32 -5.28
CA TRP A 138 -12.35 8.44 -6.34
C TRP A 138 -13.19 9.23 -7.37
N PRO A 139 -13.12 8.94 -8.69
CA PRO A 139 -12.30 7.94 -9.40
C PRO A 139 -10.93 8.48 -9.89
N GLY A 140 -10.35 9.45 -9.19
CA GLY A 140 -9.07 10.05 -9.53
C GLY A 140 -7.85 9.27 -9.03
N SER A 141 -6.66 9.74 -9.40
CA SER A 141 -5.36 9.21 -8.96
C SER A 141 -4.26 10.27 -9.12
N ILE A 142 -3.07 10.00 -8.57
CA ILE A 142 -1.84 10.77 -8.76
C ILE A 142 -0.91 10.13 -9.80
#